data_AF-A0A7C6WT01-F1
#
_entry.id   AF-A0A7C6WT01-F1
#
_cell.length_a   1.000
_cell.length_b   1.000
_cell.length_c   1.000
_cell.angle_alpha   90.00
_cell.angle_beta   90.00
_cell.angle_gamma   90.00
#
_symmetry.space_group_name_H-M   'P 1'
#
loop_
_entity.id
_entity.type
_entity.pdbx_description
1 polymer ?
#
loop_
_entity_poly.entity_id
_entity_poly.type
_entity_poly.pdbx_seq_one_letter_code
_entity_poly.pdbx_strand_id
1 'polypeptide(L)' 'MERVIEIKHLRKSFGTNEVLKDINFSVTKGEVVCI' A
#
# COMPACT_ATOMS: atom_id res chain seq x y z
N MET A 1 -5.45 6.51 17.00
CA MET A 1 -5.06 5.11 16.72
C MET A 1 -3.67 5.14 16.11
N GLU A 2 -2.75 4.31 16.61
CA GLU A 2 -1.36 4.23 16.13
C GLU A 2 -1.34 3.53 14.75
N ARG A 3 -0.77 4.18 13.72
CA ARG A 3 -0.57 3.58 12.40
C ARG A 3 0.73 2.79 12.41
N VAL A 4 0.65 1.49 12.12
CA VAL A 4 1.77 0.56 12.18
C VAL A 4 2.34 0.22 10.81
N ILE A 5 1.53 0.37 9.75
CA ILE A 5 1.96 0.27 8.34
C ILE A 5 1.48 1.53 7.63
N GLU A 6 2.36 2.17 6.86
CA GLU A 6 2.03 3.31 6.01
C GLU A 6 2.72 3.14 4.65
N ILE A 7 1.92 3.20 3.58
CA ILE A 7 2.35 3.15 2.19
C ILE A 7 1.83 4.42 1.52
N LYS A 8 2.74 5.17 0.89
CA LYS A 8 2.41 6.40 0.15
C LYS A 8 2.92 6.29 -1.27
N HIS A 9 2.06 6.60 -2.23
CA HIS A 9 2.39 6.65 -3.67
C HIS A 9 3.14 5.40 -4.18
N LEU A 10 2.73 4.20 -3.75
CA LEU A 10 3.38 2.96 -4.18
C LEU A 10 3.11 2.69 -5.65
N ARG A 11 4.19 2.60 -6.42
CA ARG A 11 4.19 2.28 -7.84
C ARG A 11 5.13 1.13 -8.14
N LYS A 12 4.76 0.28 -9.10
CA LYS A 12 5.59 -0.83 -9.57
C LYS A 12 5.30 -1.11 -11.03
N SER A 13 6.36 -1.32 -11.80
CA SER A 13 6.26 -1.70 -13.21
C SER A 13 7.18 -2.88 -13.53
N PHE A 14 6.78 -3.68 -14.52
CA PHE A 14 7.61 -4.66 -15.20
C PHE A 14 7.73 -4.25 -16.67
N GLY A 15 8.86 -3.63 -17.03
CA GLY A 15 9.01 -2.95 -18.31
C GLY A 15 8.01 -1.79 -18.42
N THR A 16 7.24 -1.76 -19.50
CA THR A 16 6.19 -0.76 -19.74
C THR A 16 4.87 -1.08 -19.02
N ASN A 17 4.73 -2.26 -18.41
CA ASN A 17 3.51 -2.66 -17.72
C ASN A 17 3.53 -2.19 -16.26
N GLU A 18 2.72 -1.19 -15.91
CA GLU A 18 2.53 -0.71 -14.53
C GLU A 18 1.53 -1.61 -13.78
N VAL A 19 2.03 -2.35 -12.79
CA VAL A 19 1.27 -3.35 -12.02
C VAL A 19 0.77 -2.83 -10.68
N LEU A 20 1.39 -1.80 -10.10
CA LEU A 20 0.86 -1.07 -8.94
C LEU A 20 0.81 0.41 -9.31
N LYS A 21 -0.38 1.01 -9.23
CA LYS A 21 -0.69 2.36 -9.75
C LYS A 21 -0.99 3.31 -8.60
N ASP A 22 0.04 4.00 -8.11
CA ASP A 22 -0.04 5.08 -7.13
C ASP A 22 -0.87 4.76 -5.87
N ILE A 23 -0.56 3.65 -5.22
CA ILE A 23 -1.35 3.15 -4.09
C ILE A 23 -0.98 3.90 -2.81
N ASN A 24 -2.00 4.39 -2.10
CA ASN A 24 -1.89 4.91 -0.74
C ASN A 24 -2.65 3.96 0.20
N PHE A 25 -1.98 3.44 1.21
CA PHE A 25 -2.54 2.43 2.12
C PHE A 25 -1.95 2.58 3.51
N SER A 26 -2.73 2.27 4.55
CA SER A 26 -2.24 2.25 5.92
C SER A 26 -2.99 1.23 6.74
N VAL A 27 -2.32 0.67 7.75
CA VAL A 27 -2.91 -0.24 8.72
C VAL A 27 -2.69 0.32 10.12
N THR A 28 -3.75 0.33 10.92
CA THR A 28 -3.72 0.70 12.33
C THR A 28 -3.42 -0.52 13.21
N LYS A 29 -2.87 -0.28 14.40
CA LYS A 29 -2.53 -1.36 15.32
C LYS A 29 -3.76 -2.20 15.67
N GLY A 30 -3.68 -3.51 15.43
CA GLY A 30 -4.77 -4.47 15.69
C GLY A 30 -5.78 -4.62 14.55
N GLU A 31 -5.61 -3.88 13.45
CA GLU A 31 -6.46 -3.99 12.26
C GLU A 31 -6.10 -5.25 11.46
N VAL A 32 -7.12 -6.03 11.11
CA VAL A 32 -7.01 -7.23 10.27
C VAL A 32 -7.45 -6.86 8.86
N VAL A 33 -6.55 -6.96 7.89
CA VAL A 33 -6.81 -6.61 6.48
C VAL A 33 -6.53 -7.81 5.58
N CYS A 34 -7.38 -8.00 4.58
CA CYS A 34 -7.20 -8.95 3.48
C CYS A 34 -7.23 -8.15 2.15
N ILE A 35 -6.40 -8.53 1.18
CA ILE A 35 -6.20 -7.83 -0.10
C ILE A 35 -6.43 -8.81 -1.24
#